data_AF-Q0VFE0-F1
#
_entry.id   AF-Q0VFE0-F1
#
_cell.length_a   1.000
_cell.length_b   1.000
_cell.length_c   1.000
_cell.angle_alpha   90.00
_cell.angle_beta   90.00
_cell.angle_gamma   90.00
#
_symmetry.space_group_name_H-M   'P 1'
#
loop_
_entity.id
_entity.type
_entity.pdbx_description
1 polymer ?
#
loop_
_entity_poly.entity_id
_entity_poly.type
_entity_poly.pdbx_seq_one_letter_code
_entity_poly.pdbx_strand_id
1 'polypeptide(L)'
;MLNRSSFTTLVVGVFIVYVVHTCWVMYGIVYTKPCESHSDNCIKPYLSKRPKLQLSVYTTTRTTISAENNVDLVLNVDNFDVDSKFERTVNVTVPKKTRNNGTLYAYVFLHHAGVLPWHDGKQVHILSPLTTYMIPKPEEVNLITGETGTQQIDTDKKKETYALDEPVSHWRSRLTLNVMVEDFVFDGSSLPADVHRYMKMIQLGKSVYYLPIIFIDQLSNRVKDLMMINRSTTELPLTVSYDKISLGKLRFWIHMQDAVYSLQQFGFSEKDADEVKGLFVDTNLYFLALTFFVAAFHLLFDFLAFKNDISFWKKKKK
;
A
#
# COMPACT_ATOMS: atom_id res chain seq x y z
N MET A 1 -24.47 -43.48 -5.52
CA MET A 1 -24.46 -43.26 -4.05
C MET A 1 -23.01 -43.27 -3.59
N LEU A 2 -22.36 -42.10 -3.41
CA LEU A 2 -21.06 -42.08 -2.73
C LEU A 2 -21.28 -42.45 -1.27
N ASN A 3 -20.54 -43.44 -0.78
CA ASN A 3 -20.66 -43.91 0.59
C ASN A 3 -20.33 -42.75 1.56
N ARG A 4 -21.12 -42.53 2.62
CA ARG A 4 -21.07 -41.32 3.47
C ARG A 4 -19.68 -41.00 4.04
N SER A 5 -18.87 -42.03 4.26
CA SER A 5 -17.46 -41.96 4.69
C SER A 5 -16.55 -41.38 3.60
N SER A 6 -16.72 -41.83 2.35
CA SER A 6 -15.93 -41.38 1.20
C SER A 6 -16.06 -39.87 0.94
N PHE A 7 -17.24 -39.28 1.15
CA PHE A 7 -17.40 -37.83 0.98
C PHE A 7 -16.71 -37.01 2.09
N THR A 8 -16.67 -37.48 3.35
CA THR A 8 -15.89 -36.78 4.40
C THR A 8 -14.41 -36.82 4.07
N THR A 9 -13.90 -38.00 3.71
CA THR A 9 -12.48 -38.19 3.36
C THR A 9 -12.08 -37.34 2.16
N LEU A 10 -12.96 -37.23 1.15
CA LEU A 10 -12.75 -36.35 0.00
C LEU A 10 -12.62 -34.88 0.44
N VAL A 11 -13.56 -34.36 1.23
CA VAL A 11 -13.55 -32.95 1.66
C VAL A 11 -12.31 -32.64 2.50
N VAL A 12 -11.96 -33.51 3.45
CA VAL A 12 -10.75 -33.34 4.26
C VAL A 12 -9.49 -33.41 3.39
N GLY A 13 -9.44 -34.33 2.42
CA GLY A 13 -8.34 -34.41 1.46
C GLY A 13 -8.20 -33.13 0.62
N VAL A 14 -9.30 -32.61 0.07
CA VAL A 14 -9.32 -31.34 -0.69
C VAL A 14 -8.88 -30.18 0.20
N PHE A 15 -9.33 -30.13 1.46
CA PHE A 15 -8.90 -29.11 2.42
C PHE A 15 -7.39 -29.14 2.65
N ILE A 16 -6.80 -30.31 2.89
CA ILE A 16 -5.35 -30.45 3.10
C ILE A 16 -4.58 -29.99 1.85
N VAL A 17 -5.01 -30.42 0.66
CA VAL A 17 -4.39 -30.00 -0.61
C VAL A 17 -4.47 -28.48 -0.78
N TYR A 18 -5.63 -27.89 -0.47
CA TYR A 18 -5.82 -26.44 -0.52
C TYR A 18 -4.91 -25.69 0.46
N VAL A 19 -4.77 -26.16 1.70
CA VAL A 19 -3.89 -25.56 2.70
C VAL A 19 -2.43 -25.64 2.23
N VAL A 20 -1.97 -26.80 1.76
CA VAL A 20 -0.60 -26.97 1.25
C VAL A 20 -0.34 -26.07 0.03
N HIS A 21 -1.29 -26.01 -0.91
CA HIS A 21 -1.20 -25.11 -2.05
C HIS A 21 -1.13 -23.64 -1.61
N THR A 22 -1.93 -23.24 -0.63
CA THR A 22 -1.93 -21.87 -0.09
C THR A 22 -0.60 -21.54 0.57
N CYS A 23 -0.03 -22.46 1.37
CA CYS A 23 1.31 -22.30 1.94
C CYS A 23 2.39 -22.18 0.86
N TRP A 24 2.30 -22.98 -0.21
CA TRP A 24 3.23 -22.92 -1.34
C TRP A 24 3.15 -21.57 -2.08
N VAL A 25 1.94 -21.09 -2.37
CA VAL A 25 1.73 -19.78 -3.00
C VAL A 25 2.27 -18.66 -2.11
N MET A 26 1.97 -18.69 -0.81
CA MET A 26 2.47 -17.68 0.14
C MET A 26 4.00 -17.69 0.23
N TYR A 27 4.61 -18.88 0.21
CA TYR A 27 6.06 -19.02 0.12
C TYR A 27 6.62 -18.39 -1.16
N GLY A 28 5.99 -18.64 -2.32
CA GLY A 28 6.43 -18.05 -3.60
C GLY A 28 6.25 -16.53 -3.73
N ILE A 29 5.38 -15.93 -2.91
CA ILE A 29 5.24 -14.46 -2.82
C ILE A 29 6.44 -13.85 -2.08
N VAL A 30 6.87 -14.49 -0.99
CA VAL A 30 7.95 -13.95 -0.14
C VAL A 30 9.33 -14.37 -0.65
N TYR A 31 9.46 -15.57 -1.18
CA TYR A 31 10.71 -16.12 -1.66
C TYR A 31 10.83 -15.98 -3.19
N THR A 32 11.95 -15.40 -3.63
CA THR A 32 12.32 -15.31 -5.04
C THR A 32 13.62 -16.08 -5.23
N LYS A 33 13.67 -16.98 -6.23
CA LYS A 33 14.91 -17.69 -6.56
C LYS A 33 15.92 -16.70 -7.17
N PRO A 34 17.16 -16.62 -6.64
CA PRO A 34 18.19 -15.76 -7.23
C PRO A 34 18.69 -16.32 -8.56
N CYS A 35 19.26 -15.45 -9.39
CA CYS A 35 19.87 -15.82 -10.66
C CYS A 35 21.07 -16.75 -10.45
N GLU A 36 21.19 -17.80 -11.26
CA GLU A 36 22.35 -18.69 -11.25
C GLU A 36 23.51 -18.04 -12.05
N SER A 37 24.71 -18.02 -11.47
CA SER A 37 25.90 -17.31 -11.99
C SER A 37 26.34 -17.68 -13.42
N HIS A 38 25.83 -18.76 -14.00
CA HIS A 38 26.17 -19.23 -15.35
C HIS A 38 25.20 -18.76 -16.44
N SER A 39 24.14 -18.03 -16.09
CA SER A 39 23.18 -17.53 -17.07
C SER A 39 23.57 -16.14 -17.58
N ASP A 40 23.52 -15.95 -18.90
CA ASP A 40 23.83 -14.66 -19.55
C ASP A 40 22.75 -13.59 -19.32
N ASN A 41 21.59 -13.96 -18.75
CA ASN A 41 20.42 -13.10 -18.59
C ASN A 41 20.22 -12.55 -17.15
N CYS A 42 21.26 -12.57 -16.32
CA CYS A 42 21.16 -12.01 -14.96
C CYS A 42 21.08 -10.48 -14.95
N ILE A 43 20.16 -9.94 -14.15
CA ILE A 43 19.93 -8.52 -13.95
C ILE A 43 20.46 -8.12 -12.57
N LYS A 44 21.42 -7.21 -12.53
CA LYS A 44 22.11 -6.79 -11.29
C LYS A 44 21.54 -5.48 -10.72
N PRO A 45 21.64 -5.21 -9.41
CA PRO A 45 21.19 -3.93 -8.87
C PRO A 45 22.15 -2.80 -9.26
N TYR A 46 21.61 -1.64 -9.59
CA TYR A 46 22.43 -0.43 -9.74
C TYR A 46 23.03 0.03 -8.40
N LEU A 47 22.33 -0.23 -7.28
CA LEU A 47 22.76 0.14 -5.93
C LEU A 47 24.06 -0.55 -5.49
N SER A 48 24.40 -1.73 -6.02
CA SER A 48 25.66 -2.42 -5.71
C SER A 48 26.89 -1.60 -6.11
N LYS A 49 26.73 -0.63 -7.02
CA LYS A 49 27.80 0.31 -7.42
C LYS A 49 27.98 1.48 -6.44
N ARG A 50 27.17 1.56 -5.38
CA ARG A 50 27.16 2.65 -4.39
C ARG A 50 27.16 4.05 -5.04
N PRO A 51 26.18 4.37 -5.92
CA PRO A 51 26.05 5.70 -6.49
C PRO A 51 25.72 6.72 -5.40
N LYS A 52 26.17 7.97 -5.58
CA LYS A 52 25.71 9.10 -4.75
C LYS A 52 24.32 9.51 -5.22
N LEU A 53 23.33 9.30 -4.36
CA LEU A 53 21.92 9.54 -4.67
C LEU A 53 21.40 10.75 -3.89
N GLN A 54 20.40 11.38 -4.46
CA GLN A 54 19.65 12.50 -3.92
C GLN A 54 18.16 12.20 -4.04
N LEU A 55 17.40 12.48 -2.98
CA LEU A 55 15.95 12.31 -2.94
C LEU A 55 15.29 13.68 -2.97
N SER A 56 14.45 13.89 -3.98
CA SER A 56 13.71 15.14 -4.17
C SER A 56 12.22 14.88 -4.25
N VAL A 57 11.44 15.55 -3.41
CA VAL A 57 9.98 15.46 -3.37
C VAL A 57 9.40 16.78 -3.85
N TYR A 58 8.65 16.72 -4.93
CA TYR A 58 7.93 17.85 -5.51
C TYR A 58 6.42 17.66 -5.35
N THR A 59 5.68 18.76 -5.37
CA THR A 59 4.22 18.72 -5.45
C THR A 59 3.73 19.36 -6.73
N THR A 60 2.64 18.83 -7.27
CA THR A 60 2.02 19.34 -8.49
C THR A 60 0.55 18.97 -8.58
N THR A 61 -0.21 19.73 -9.36
CA THR A 61 -1.62 19.44 -9.66
C THR A 61 -1.79 18.63 -10.95
N ARG A 62 -0.70 18.23 -11.62
CA ARG A 62 -0.73 17.48 -12.89
C ARG A 62 -0.24 16.04 -12.68
N THR A 63 -0.72 15.13 -13.53
CA THR A 63 -0.32 13.71 -13.53
C THR A 63 0.89 13.42 -14.41
N THR A 64 1.34 14.39 -15.22
CA THR A 64 2.54 14.30 -16.04
C THR A 64 3.38 15.56 -15.86
N ILE A 65 4.68 15.36 -15.67
CA ILE A 65 5.66 16.44 -15.63
C ILE A 65 6.67 16.19 -16.76
N SER A 66 6.78 17.15 -17.67
CA SER A 66 7.79 17.13 -18.75
C SER A 66 8.89 18.16 -18.55
N ALA A 67 8.70 19.12 -17.63
CA ALA A 67 9.65 20.18 -17.32
C ALA A 67 9.40 20.70 -15.89
N GLU A 68 10.33 21.50 -15.37
CA GLU A 68 10.26 22.19 -14.06
C GLU A 68 9.06 23.15 -13.92
N ASN A 69 8.27 23.34 -14.97
CA ASN A 69 7.09 24.21 -14.92
C ASN A 69 5.94 23.56 -14.12
N ASN A 70 5.43 24.28 -13.11
CA ASN A 70 4.30 23.89 -12.25
C ASN A 70 4.60 22.76 -11.24
N VAL A 71 5.84 22.71 -10.74
CA VAL A 71 6.21 21.89 -9.60
C VAL A 71 6.74 22.77 -8.48
N ASP A 72 6.40 22.41 -7.25
CA ASP A 72 6.92 23.07 -6.05
C ASP A 72 7.80 22.09 -5.28
N LEU A 73 9.04 22.47 -4.98
CA LEU A 73 9.98 21.62 -4.27
C LEU A 73 9.65 21.66 -2.78
N VAL A 74 9.27 20.51 -2.23
CA VAL A 74 8.82 20.39 -0.84
C VAL A 74 9.93 19.85 0.06
N LEU A 75 10.69 18.86 -0.41
CA LEU A 75 11.79 18.27 0.35
C LEU A 75 12.92 17.91 -0.59
N ASN A 76 14.14 18.29 -0.22
CA ASN A 76 15.36 17.85 -0.88
C ASN A 76 16.32 17.24 0.15
N VAL A 77 16.89 16.08 -0.17
CA VAL A 77 17.88 15.36 0.65
C VAL A 77 19.11 15.11 -0.22
N ASP A 78 20.10 15.99 -0.13
CA ASP A 78 21.27 16.02 -1.04
C ASP A 78 22.19 14.80 -0.92
N ASN A 79 22.41 14.30 0.31
CA ASN A 79 23.22 13.10 0.56
C ASN A 79 22.33 11.99 1.13
N PHE A 80 21.50 11.41 0.26
CA PHE A 80 20.55 10.39 0.65
C PHE A 80 21.26 9.06 0.90
N ASP A 81 21.37 8.68 2.17
CA ASP A 81 21.84 7.35 2.57
C ASP A 81 20.67 6.36 2.63
N VAL A 82 20.69 5.42 1.68
CA VAL A 82 19.67 4.39 1.47
C VAL A 82 19.58 3.41 2.66
N ASP A 83 20.62 3.32 3.49
CA ASP A 83 20.60 2.44 4.66
C ASP A 83 19.99 3.11 5.90
N SER A 84 19.87 4.44 5.90
CA SER A 84 19.43 5.25 7.04
C SER A 84 17.94 5.61 6.97
N LYS A 85 17.18 5.23 7.99
CA LYS A 85 15.79 5.67 8.13
C LYS A 85 15.73 7.14 8.54
N PHE A 86 14.74 7.88 8.05
CA PHE A 86 14.45 9.23 8.54
C PHE A 86 12.97 9.55 8.46
N GLU A 87 12.58 10.55 9.25
CA GLU A 87 11.25 11.14 9.22
C GLU A 87 11.39 12.66 9.29
N ARG A 88 10.72 13.37 8.37
CA ARG A 88 10.76 14.84 8.29
C ARG A 88 9.37 15.39 8.01
N THR A 89 8.95 16.34 8.81
CA THR A 89 7.70 17.08 8.59
C THR A 89 8.01 18.39 7.89
N VAL A 90 7.30 18.66 6.79
CA VAL A 90 7.44 19.85 5.95
C VAL A 90 6.07 20.44 5.68
N ASN A 91 5.97 21.77 5.67
CA ASN A 91 4.73 22.46 5.34
C ASN A 91 4.61 22.60 3.82
N VAL A 92 3.50 22.10 3.28
CA VAL A 92 3.22 22.12 1.84
C VAL A 92 2.19 23.20 1.56
N THR A 93 2.51 24.08 0.60
CA THR A 93 1.57 25.09 0.12
C THR A 93 0.50 24.43 -0.74
N VAL A 94 -0.76 24.62 -0.39
CA VAL A 94 -1.91 24.03 -1.09
C VAL A 94 -2.40 24.97 -2.21
N PRO A 95 -2.28 24.56 -3.48
CA PRO A 95 -2.72 25.39 -4.60
C PRO A 95 -4.23 25.67 -4.57
N LYS A 96 -4.66 26.82 -5.12
CA LYS A 96 -6.09 27.19 -5.22
C LYS A 96 -6.93 26.09 -5.90
N LYS A 97 -6.36 25.39 -6.88
CA LYS A 97 -7.02 24.26 -7.55
C LYS A 97 -7.33 23.13 -6.58
N THR A 98 -6.39 22.76 -5.72
CA THR A 98 -6.56 21.71 -4.72
C THR A 98 -7.59 22.09 -3.66
N ARG A 99 -7.59 23.36 -3.23
CA ARG A 99 -8.61 23.91 -2.32
C ARG A 99 -10.03 23.91 -2.89
N ASN A 100 -10.15 23.88 -4.22
CA ASN A 100 -11.43 23.78 -4.92
C ASN A 100 -11.67 22.33 -5.38
N ASN A 101 -11.52 21.36 -4.47
CA ASN A 101 -11.68 19.92 -4.74
C ASN A 101 -10.81 19.39 -5.89
N GLY A 102 -9.58 19.89 -6.02
CA GLY A 102 -8.59 19.35 -6.97
C GLY A 102 -7.64 18.37 -6.30
N THR A 103 -7.09 17.44 -7.08
CA THR A 103 -6.09 16.49 -6.58
C THR A 103 -4.69 17.12 -6.54
N LEU A 104 -3.99 17.00 -5.42
CA LEU A 104 -2.56 17.30 -5.34
C LEU A 104 -1.76 16.00 -5.35
N TYR A 105 -0.69 15.97 -6.13
CA TYR A 105 0.21 14.84 -6.24
C TYR A 105 1.58 15.18 -5.69
N ALA A 106 2.20 14.20 -5.02
CA ALA A 106 3.62 14.18 -4.70
C ALA A 106 4.36 13.39 -5.78
N TYR A 107 5.35 14.03 -6.39
CA TYR A 107 6.36 13.40 -7.21
C TYR A 107 7.61 13.18 -6.39
N VAL A 108 8.00 11.93 -6.26
CA VAL A 108 9.22 11.55 -5.54
C VAL A 108 10.23 11.09 -6.58
N PHE A 109 11.38 11.77 -6.63
CA PHE A 109 12.49 11.45 -7.52
C PHE A 109 13.68 10.94 -6.71
N LEU A 110 14.26 9.85 -7.19
CA LEU A 110 15.58 9.39 -6.79
C LEU A 110 16.51 9.52 -7.99
N HIS A 111 17.54 10.34 -7.85
CA HIS A 111 18.45 10.70 -8.94
C HIS A 111 19.89 10.85 -8.42
N HIS A 112 20.85 11.01 -9.34
CA HIS A 112 22.24 11.27 -8.96
C HIS A 112 22.38 12.62 -8.25
N ALA A 113 23.22 12.64 -7.21
CA ALA A 113 23.50 13.86 -6.46
C ALA A 113 24.14 14.94 -7.35
N GLY A 114 23.62 16.16 -7.26
CA GLY A 114 24.13 17.33 -8.00
C GLY A 114 23.60 17.48 -9.43
N VAL A 115 22.70 16.60 -9.88
CA VAL A 115 22.00 16.70 -11.17
C VAL A 115 20.51 16.88 -10.90
N LEU A 116 19.86 17.83 -11.57
CA LEU A 116 18.41 17.98 -11.48
C LEU A 116 17.70 16.71 -12.00
N PRO A 117 16.57 16.29 -11.40
CA PRO A 117 15.87 15.08 -11.83
C PRO A 117 15.63 15.03 -13.35
N TRP A 118 15.15 16.15 -13.93
CA TRP A 118 14.81 16.28 -15.35
C TRP A 118 15.96 16.00 -16.32
N HIS A 119 17.21 16.15 -15.87
CA HIS A 119 18.42 15.95 -16.67
C HIS A 119 19.10 14.61 -16.41
N ASP A 120 18.64 13.83 -15.42
CA ASP A 120 19.20 12.52 -15.12
C ASP A 120 18.46 11.40 -15.88
N GLY A 121 19.10 10.80 -16.89
CA GLY A 121 18.56 9.64 -17.62
C GLY A 121 18.33 8.41 -16.73
N LYS A 122 19.02 8.33 -15.60
CA LYS A 122 18.95 7.24 -14.61
C LYS A 122 18.04 7.57 -13.42
N GLN A 123 17.25 8.63 -13.49
CA GLN A 123 16.27 8.91 -12.45
C GLN A 123 15.19 7.82 -12.38
N VAL A 124 14.71 7.59 -11.17
CA VAL A 124 13.49 6.83 -10.88
C VAL A 124 12.51 7.78 -10.24
N HIS A 125 11.26 7.74 -10.67
CA HIS A 125 10.21 8.57 -10.10
C HIS A 125 8.96 7.75 -9.83
N ILE A 126 8.22 8.18 -8.82
CA ILE A 126 6.92 7.62 -8.48
C ILE A 126 5.95 8.76 -8.14
N LEU A 127 4.69 8.54 -8.52
CA LEU A 127 3.59 9.47 -8.29
C LEU A 127 2.70 8.95 -7.16
N SER A 128 2.37 9.80 -6.19
CA SER A 128 1.35 9.49 -5.18
C SER A 128 0.38 10.64 -4.96
N PRO A 129 -0.94 10.39 -4.95
CA PRO A 129 -1.91 11.42 -4.59
C PRO A 129 -1.83 11.71 -3.09
N LEU A 130 -1.61 12.99 -2.75
CA LEU A 130 -1.64 13.53 -1.38
C LEU A 130 -3.06 13.85 -0.93
N THR A 131 -4.04 13.82 -1.84
CA THR A 131 -5.44 14.08 -1.53
C THR A 131 -6.31 12.89 -1.91
N THR A 132 -7.37 12.66 -1.14
CA THR A 132 -8.39 11.63 -1.40
C THR A 132 -9.78 12.23 -1.22
N TYR A 133 -10.80 11.73 -1.91
CA TYR A 133 -12.16 12.25 -1.78
C TYR A 133 -12.95 11.33 -0.86
N MET A 134 -13.62 11.92 0.13
CA MET A 134 -14.51 11.18 1.02
C MET A 134 -15.76 12.01 1.29
N ILE A 135 -16.89 11.31 1.44
CA ILE A 135 -18.13 11.92 1.90
C ILE A 135 -17.94 12.24 3.39
N PRO A 136 -18.07 13.51 3.81
CA PRO A 136 -17.93 13.88 5.21
C PRO A 136 -18.94 13.11 6.05
N LYS A 137 -18.47 12.35 7.03
CA LYS A 137 -19.37 11.73 7.99
C LYS A 137 -19.73 12.77 9.04
N PRO A 138 -21.01 12.85 9.47
CA PRO A 138 -21.35 13.62 10.64
C PRO A 138 -20.55 13.10 11.83
N GLU A 139 -20.05 14.00 12.68
CA GLU A 139 -19.33 13.62 13.90
C GLU A 139 -20.18 12.60 14.69
N GLU A 140 -19.59 11.44 14.98
CA GLU A 140 -20.26 10.39 15.74
C GLU A 140 -20.51 10.91 17.17
N VAL A 141 -21.75 11.32 17.45
CA VAL A 141 -22.16 11.74 18.78
C VAL A 141 -22.12 10.52 19.68
N ASN A 142 -21.24 10.52 20.69
CA ASN A 142 -21.19 9.46 21.70
C ASN A 142 -22.48 9.46 22.53
N LEU A 143 -23.42 8.56 22.17
CA LEU A 143 -24.73 8.43 22.83
C LEU A 143 -24.66 7.89 24.26
N ILE A 144 -23.50 7.35 24.68
CA ILE A 144 -23.32 6.73 26.00
C ILE A 144 -22.77 7.71 27.03
N THR A 145 -21.94 8.68 26.62
CA THR A 145 -21.31 9.62 27.56
C THR A 145 -22.04 10.96 27.64
N GLY A 146 -22.85 11.35 26.65
CA GLY A 146 -23.61 12.62 26.69
C GLY A 146 -22.75 13.88 26.82
N GLU A 147 -21.42 13.74 26.86
CA GLU A 147 -20.46 14.83 26.91
C GLU A 147 -20.29 15.36 25.49
N THR A 148 -21.00 16.46 25.24
CA THR A 148 -20.58 17.40 24.22
C THR A 148 -19.18 17.87 24.59
N GLY A 149 -18.17 17.44 23.84
CA GLY A 149 -16.84 18.02 23.93
C GLY A 149 -16.98 19.53 23.73
N THR A 150 -16.85 20.27 24.82
CA THR A 150 -17.01 21.72 24.88
C THR A 150 -16.01 22.38 23.94
N GLN A 151 -16.47 22.74 22.74
CA GLN A 151 -16.04 23.95 22.06
C GLN A 151 -17.29 24.69 21.58
N GLN A 152 -17.66 25.70 22.36
CA GLN A 152 -18.62 26.72 22.00
C GLN A 152 -18.10 27.48 20.77
N ILE A 153 -18.71 27.29 19.60
CA ILE A 153 -18.78 28.33 18.55
C ILE A 153 -20.15 28.24 17.86
N ASP A 154 -20.97 29.24 18.19
CA ASP A 154 -22.06 29.88 17.45
C ASP A 154 -23.13 29.07 16.70
N THR A 155 -24.36 29.36 17.12
CA THR A 155 -25.67 28.90 16.71
C THR A 155 -26.14 29.32 15.31
N ASP A 156 -25.26 29.36 14.29
CA ASP A 156 -25.63 29.74 12.91
C ASP A 156 -25.43 28.65 11.83
N LYS A 157 -25.07 27.42 12.22
CA LYS A 157 -24.84 26.31 11.27
C LYS A 157 -26.06 25.42 10.96
N LYS A 158 -27.28 25.97 11.00
CA LYS A 158 -28.48 25.22 10.55
C LYS A 158 -28.68 25.16 9.03
N LYS A 159 -27.70 25.64 8.24
CA LYS A 159 -27.73 25.64 6.76
C LYS A 159 -26.80 24.62 6.08
N GLU A 160 -25.97 23.87 6.82
CA GLU A 160 -25.00 22.93 6.20
C GLU A 160 -25.48 21.47 6.12
N THR A 161 -26.73 21.16 6.49
CA THR A 161 -27.24 19.78 6.46
C THR A 161 -27.50 19.25 5.04
N TYR A 162 -27.53 20.12 4.02
CA TYR A 162 -27.72 19.72 2.61
C TYR A 162 -26.42 19.64 1.78
N ALA A 163 -25.25 19.88 2.39
CA ALA A 163 -23.94 19.83 1.71
C ALA A 163 -23.09 18.60 2.07
N LEU A 164 -23.64 17.67 2.87
CA LEU A 164 -22.92 16.51 3.40
C LEU A 164 -22.87 15.30 2.44
N ASP A 165 -23.56 15.36 1.31
CA ASP A 165 -23.54 14.30 0.28
C ASP A 165 -22.48 14.52 -0.82
N GLU A 166 -21.82 15.69 -0.85
CA GLU A 166 -20.77 15.96 -1.82
C GLU A 166 -19.40 15.46 -1.33
N PRO A 167 -18.61 14.74 -2.16
CA PRO A 167 -17.28 14.31 -1.79
C PRO A 167 -16.36 15.52 -1.55
N VAL A 168 -15.76 15.60 -0.36
CA VAL A 168 -14.79 16.65 -0.03
C VAL A 168 -13.38 16.11 -0.10
N SER A 169 -12.43 16.93 -0.57
CA SER A 169 -11.02 16.57 -0.58
C SER A 169 -10.44 16.53 0.84
N HIS A 170 -9.79 15.41 1.15
CA HIS A 170 -9.07 15.17 2.38
C HIS A 170 -7.57 15.06 2.08
N TRP A 171 -6.76 15.56 3.01
CA TRP A 171 -5.32 15.58 2.98
C TRP A 171 -4.73 14.34 3.65
N ARG A 172 -3.74 13.74 3.00
CA ARG A 172 -2.89 12.69 3.56
C ARG A 172 -1.67 13.35 4.18
N SER A 173 -1.66 13.41 5.50
CA SER A 173 -0.60 14.03 6.31
C SER A 173 0.72 13.27 6.29
N ARG A 174 0.73 12.00 5.82
CA ARG A 174 1.91 11.14 5.84
C ARG A 174 2.21 10.56 4.45
N LEU A 175 3.48 10.61 4.08
CA LEU A 175 4.04 9.99 2.88
C LEU A 175 5.14 9.03 3.28
N THR A 176 4.82 7.74 3.32
CA THR A 176 5.77 6.68 3.68
C THR A 176 6.43 6.10 2.42
N LEU A 177 7.73 6.32 2.29
CA LEU A 177 8.57 5.91 1.18
C LEU A 177 9.43 4.73 1.58
N ASN A 178 9.49 3.74 0.69
CA ASN A 178 10.35 2.58 0.84
C ASN A 178 11.25 2.43 -0.39
N VAL A 179 12.53 2.13 -0.18
CA VAL A 179 13.46 1.79 -1.27
C VAL A 179 13.98 0.39 -1.06
N MET A 180 13.97 -0.42 -2.12
CA MET A 180 14.56 -1.76 -2.09
C MET A 180 16.09 -1.65 -2.16
N VAL A 181 16.76 -2.05 -1.08
CA VAL A 181 18.23 -1.90 -0.92
C VAL A 181 18.98 -3.22 -1.06
N GLU A 182 18.25 -4.33 -1.05
CA GLU A 182 18.82 -5.67 -1.14
C GLU A 182 19.58 -5.89 -2.45
N ASP A 183 20.81 -6.44 -2.36
CA ASP A 183 21.62 -6.82 -3.51
C ASP A 183 21.11 -8.15 -4.09
N PHE A 184 19.91 -8.10 -4.67
CA PHE A 184 19.28 -9.26 -5.29
C PHE A 184 19.55 -9.29 -6.80
N VAL A 185 20.02 -10.42 -7.30
CA VAL A 185 20.23 -10.62 -8.74
C VAL A 185 19.04 -11.38 -9.31
N PHE A 186 18.26 -10.70 -10.15
CA PHE A 186 17.11 -11.32 -10.81
C PHE A 186 17.55 -12.12 -12.04
N ASP A 187 16.89 -13.23 -12.27
CA ASP A 187 16.93 -13.94 -13.54
C ASP A 187 15.92 -13.31 -14.49
N GLY A 188 16.39 -12.81 -15.64
CA GLY A 188 15.54 -12.16 -16.64
C GLY A 188 14.46 -13.08 -17.22
N SER A 189 14.62 -14.40 -17.15
CA SER A 189 13.63 -15.36 -17.64
C SER A 189 12.51 -15.67 -16.64
N SER A 190 12.76 -15.50 -15.34
CA SER A 190 11.85 -15.84 -14.25
C SER A 190 11.46 -14.63 -13.39
N LEU A 191 11.49 -13.43 -13.99
CA LEU A 191 11.19 -12.18 -13.30
C LEU A 191 9.72 -12.11 -12.85
N PRO A 192 9.46 -11.92 -11.54
CA PRO A 192 8.09 -11.76 -11.04
C PRO A 192 7.41 -10.50 -11.60
N ALA A 193 6.19 -10.66 -12.14
CA ALA A 193 5.45 -9.59 -12.81
C ALA A 193 5.06 -8.43 -11.85
N ASP A 194 4.86 -8.74 -10.57
CA ASP A 194 4.60 -7.82 -9.47
C ASP A 194 5.75 -6.81 -9.30
N VAL A 195 7.00 -7.26 -9.40
CA VAL A 195 8.19 -6.39 -9.27
C VAL A 195 8.50 -5.69 -10.59
N HIS A 196 8.28 -6.37 -11.72
CA HIS A 196 8.59 -5.84 -13.06
C HIS A 196 7.95 -4.46 -13.31
N ARG A 197 6.73 -4.23 -12.82
CA ARG A 197 6.00 -2.94 -13.00
C ARG A 197 6.68 -1.74 -12.34
N TYR A 198 7.54 -1.97 -11.34
CA TYR A 198 8.29 -0.93 -10.64
C TYR A 198 9.76 -0.86 -11.09
N MET A 199 10.19 -1.79 -11.94
CA MET A 199 11.59 -1.96 -12.27
C MET A 199 11.94 -1.22 -13.57
N LYS A 200 12.87 -0.26 -13.48
CA LYS A 200 13.46 0.38 -14.65
C LYS A 200 14.82 -0.22 -14.93
N MET A 201 14.95 -0.89 -16.08
CA MET A 201 16.20 -1.51 -16.50
C MET A 201 17.05 -0.56 -17.35
N ILE A 202 18.36 -0.64 -17.17
CA ILE A 202 19.36 0.07 -17.95
C ILE A 202 20.47 -0.89 -18.36
N GLN A 203 20.94 -0.77 -19.59
CA GLN A 203 22.07 -1.57 -20.08
C GLN A 203 23.37 -0.78 -19.90
N LEU A 204 24.30 -1.33 -19.11
CA LEU A 204 25.64 -0.76 -18.95
C LEU A 204 26.66 -1.75 -19.52
N GLY A 205 27.07 -1.50 -20.77
CA GLY A 205 27.97 -2.38 -21.50
C GLY A 205 27.29 -3.73 -21.82
N LYS A 206 27.89 -4.82 -21.35
CA LYS A 206 27.38 -6.19 -21.58
C LYS A 206 26.38 -6.69 -20.53
N SER A 207 26.19 -5.95 -19.42
CA SER A 207 25.31 -6.38 -18.32
C SER A 207 24.10 -5.46 -18.18
N VAL A 208 22.96 -6.05 -17.83
CA VAL A 208 21.72 -5.35 -17.52
C VAL A 208 21.66 -5.05 -16.03
N TYR A 209 21.29 -3.81 -15.69
CA TYR A 209 21.09 -3.37 -14.32
C TYR A 209 19.66 -2.87 -14.12
N TYR A 210 19.09 -3.09 -12.94
CA TYR A 210 17.86 -2.42 -12.54
C TYR A 210 18.18 -1.22 -11.64
N LEU A 211 17.48 -0.12 -11.89
CA LEU A 211 17.52 1.07 -11.04
C LEU A 211 16.81 0.82 -9.71
N PRO A 212 17.09 1.60 -8.65
CA PRO A 212 16.49 1.39 -7.34
C PRO A 212 14.96 1.39 -7.41
N ILE A 213 14.33 0.42 -6.77
CA ILE A 213 12.87 0.29 -6.76
C ILE A 213 12.33 1.13 -5.61
N ILE A 214 11.54 2.15 -5.93
CA ILE A 214 10.86 3.00 -4.96
C ILE A 214 9.41 2.53 -4.86
N PHE A 215 8.94 2.37 -3.63
CA PHE A 215 7.58 1.97 -3.30
C PHE A 215 6.97 2.95 -2.30
N ILE A 216 5.74 3.38 -2.56
CA ILE A 216 5.00 4.23 -1.62
C ILE A 216 4.01 3.35 -0.87
N ASP A 217 4.13 3.34 0.45
CA ASP A 217 3.22 2.59 1.30
C ASP A 217 1.88 3.31 1.44
N GLN A 218 0.92 2.89 0.63
CA GLN A 218 -0.45 3.37 0.68
C GLN A 218 -1.30 2.67 1.76
N LEU A 219 -0.83 1.54 2.29
CA LEU A 219 -1.53 0.79 3.34
C LEU A 219 -1.42 1.50 4.68
N SER A 220 -0.27 2.11 4.95
CA SER A 220 -0.05 2.99 6.11
C SER A 220 -0.96 4.23 6.13
N ASN A 221 -1.57 4.61 5.00
CA ASN A 221 -2.49 5.74 4.93
C ASN A 221 -3.89 5.29 5.37
N ARG A 222 -4.20 5.58 6.64
CA ARG A 222 -5.49 5.27 7.26
C ARG A 222 -6.48 6.42 7.12
N VAL A 223 -7.77 6.10 7.08
CA VAL A 223 -8.86 7.09 7.03
C VAL A 223 -8.86 7.99 8.27
N LYS A 224 -8.50 7.46 9.45
CA LYS A 224 -8.45 8.20 10.72
C LYS A 224 -7.42 9.35 10.73
N ASP A 225 -6.41 9.29 9.87
CA ASP A 225 -5.30 10.26 9.82
C ASP A 225 -5.51 11.34 8.73
N LEU A 226 -6.66 11.29 8.04
CA LEU A 226 -7.01 12.23 6.98
C LEU A 226 -7.51 13.54 7.56
N MET A 227 -7.06 14.66 6.99
CA MET A 227 -7.48 16.00 7.40
C MET A 227 -8.36 16.63 6.33
N MET A 228 -9.51 17.19 6.71
CA MET A 228 -10.38 17.88 5.75
C MET A 228 -9.69 19.13 5.18
N ILE A 229 -9.74 19.31 3.86
CA ILE A 229 -9.20 20.50 3.20
C ILE A 229 -10.31 21.54 3.06
N ASN A 230 -10.12 22.70 3.68
CA ASN A 230 -11.02 23.84 3.53
C ASN A 230 -10.48 24.82 2.47
N ARG A 231 -11.38 25.67 1.95
CA ARG A 231 -11.02 26.72 0.96
C ARG A 231 -10.02 27.75 1.53
N SER A 232 -9.97 27.91 2.84
CA SER A 232 -9.06 28.81 3.55
C SER A 232 -7.70 28.18 3.87
N THR A 233 -7.56 26.86 3.78
CA THR A 233 -6.33 26.15 4.17
C THR A 233 -5.22 26.35 3.14
N THR A 234 -4.26 27.24 3.42
CA THR A 234 -3.15 27.57 2.51
C THR A 234 -1.95 26.66 2.67
N GLU A 235 -1.70 26.15 3.87
CA GLU A 235 -0.55 25.29 4.19
C GLU A 235 -1.02 24.09 5.00
N LEU A 236 -0.45 22.92 4.70
CA LEU A 236 -0.72 21.68 5.42
C LEU A 236 0.59 20.93 5.72
N PRO A 237 0.72 20.32 6.90
CA PRO A 237 1.90 19.54 7.24
C PRO A 237 1.91 18.22 6.46
N LEU A 238 3.07 17.87 5.91
CA LEU A 238 3.37 16.59 5.29
C LEU A 238 4.56 15.95 5.99
N THR A 239 4.35 14.81 6.62
CA THR A 239 5.41 13.99 7.21
C THR A 239 5.89 12.98 6.18
N VAL A 240 7.10 13.20 5.66
CA VAL A 240 7.78 12.27 4.75
C VAL A 240 8.63 11.32 5.59
N SER A 241 8.24 10.05 5.61
CA SER A 241 8.96 8.97 6.29
C SER A 241 9.66 8.09 5.27
N TYR A 242 10.91 7.73 5.52
CA TYR A 242 11.69 6.85 4.67
C TYR A 242 12.21 5.64 5.46
N ASP A 243 12.06 4.46 4.88
CA ASP A 243 12.66 3.21 5.38
C ASP A 243 13.15 2.32 4.22
N LYS A 244 14.03 1.37 4.54
CA LYS A 244 14.47 0.35 3.58
C LYS A 244 13.56 -0.87 3.62
N ILE A 245 13.41 -1.52 2.48
CA ILE A 245 12.59 -2.72 2.34
C ILE A 245 13.38 -3.85 1.68
N SER A 246 13.19 -5.08 2.16
CA SER A 246 13.69 -6.29 1.51
C SER A 246 12.78 -6.71 0.36
N LEU A 247 13.29 -7.52 -0.57
CA LEU A 247 12.52 -7.97 -1.74
C LEU A 247 11.26 -8.74 -1.32
N GLY A 248 11.39 -9.71 -0.40
CA GLY A 248 10.25 -10.50 0.06
C GLY A 248 9.17 -9.65 0.74
N LYS A 249 9.57 -8.67 1.57
CA LYS A 249 8.64 -7.74 2.22
C LYS A 249 7.98 -6.83 1.19
N LEU A 250 8.72 -6.34 0.20
CA LEU A 250 8.20 -5.51 -0.89
C LEU A 250 7.14 -6.25 -1.69
N ARG A 251 7.44 -7.47 -2.15
CA ARG A 251 6.49 -8.31 -2.91
C ARG A 251 5.23 -8.59 -2.12
N PHE A 252 5.38 -8.94 -0.85
CA PHE A 252 4.24 -9.11 0.05
C PHE A 252 3.39 -7.84 0.14
N TRP A 253 4.02 -6.67 0.35
CA TRP A 253 3.32 -5.38 0.43
C TRP A 253 2.60 -4.99 -0.87
N ILE A 254 3.20 -5.28 -2.04
CA ILE A 254 2.57 -5.11 -3.34
C ILE A 254 1.30 -5.95 -3.45
N HIS A 255 1.38 -7.25 -3.12
CA HIS A 255 0.23 -8.14 -3.14
C HIS A 255 -0.87 -7.72 -2.15
N MET A 256 -0.49 -7.22 -0.97
CA MET A 256 -1.42 -6.68 0.02
C MET A 256 -2.18 -5.48 -0.54
N GLN A 257 -1.45 -4.53 -1.15
CA GLN A 257 -2.04 -3.33 -1.73
C GLN A 257 -2.99 -3.68 -2.88
N ASP A 258 -2.60 -4.61 -3.75
CA ASP A 258 -3.45 -5.08 -4.84
C ASP A 258 -4.69 -5.81 -4.33
N ALA A 259 -4.58 -6.57 -3.23
CA ALA A 259 -5.71 -7.23 -2.58
C ALA A 259 -6.70 -6.22 -1.98
N VAL A 260 -6.23 -5.20 -1.26
CA VAL A 260 -7.08 -4.12 -0.72
C VAL A 260 -7.76 -3.35 -1.85
N TYR A 261 -7.03 -3.04 -2.92
CA TYR A 261 -7.61 -2.39 -4.10
C TYR A 261 -8.70 -3.26 -4.74
N SER A 262 -8.47 -4.57 -4.86
CA SER A 262 -9.44 -5.53 -5.37
C SER A 262 -10.72 -5.58 -4.52
N LEU A 263 -10.59 -5.56 -3.18
CA LEU A 263 -11.76 -5.49 -2.28
C LEU A 263 -12.62 -4.26 -2.57
N GLN A 264 -12.01 -3.09 -2.77
CA GLN A 264 -12.73 -1.88 -3.13
C GLN A 264 -13.45 -2.02 -4.49
N GLN A 265 -12.83 -2.68 -5.47
CA GLN A 265 -13.46 -2.97 -6.77
C GLN A 265 -14.65 -3.92 -6.66
N PHE A 266 -14.65 -4.84 -5.68
CA PHE A 266 -15.79 -5.72 -5.39
C PHE A 266 -16.93 -5.03 -4.61
N GLY A 267 -16.83 -3.72 -4.34
CA GLY A 267 -17.88 -2.93 -3.71
C GLY A 267 -17.78 -2.82 -2.19
N PHE A 268 -16.66 -3.22 -1.58
CA PHE A 268 -16.40 -2.92 -0.17
C PHE A 268 -16.29 -1.40 0.02
N SER A 269 -16.84 -0.89 1.13
CA SER A 269 -16.72 0.53 1.43
C SER A 269 -15.26 0.90 1.72
N GLU A 270 -14.88 2.16 1.53
CA GLU A 270 -13.53 2.61 1.89
C GLU A 270 -13.22 2.40 3.38
N LYS A 271 -14.24 2.44 4.25
CA LYS A 271 -14.09 2.14 5.68
C LYS A 271 -13.72 0.67 5.90
N ASP A 272 -14.43 -0.27 5.27
CA ASP A 272 -14.15 -1.70 5.44
C ASP A 272 -12.76 -2.04 4.88
N ALA A 273 -12.39 -1.44 3.74
CA ALA A 273 -11.05 -1.57 3.18
C ALA A 273 -9.98 -1.00 4.13
N ASP A 274 -10.26 0.12 4.80
CA ASP A 274 -9.36 0.73 5.79
C ASP A 274 -9.19 -0.13 7.05
N GLU A 275 -10.24 -0.79 7.50
CA GLU A 275 -10.18 -1.77 8.59
C GLU A 275 -9.27 -2.95 8.23
N VAL A 276 -9.40 -3.46 6.99
CA VAL A 276 -8.52 -4.50 6.46
C VAL A 276 -7.06 -4.03 6.41
N LYS A 277 -6.78 -2.78 6.00
CA LYS A 277 -5.42 -2.21 6.06
C LYS A 277 -4.85 -2.24 7.48
N GLY A 278 -5.68 -1.92 8.48
CA GLY A 278 -5.30 -1.98 9.90
C GLY A 278 -4.82 -3.35 10.35
N LEU A 279 -5.49 -4.41 9.92
CA LEU A 279 -5.08 -5.78 10.26
C LEU A 279 -3.66 -6.08 9.79
N PHE A 280 -3.23 -5.51 8.66
CA PHE A 280 -1.89 -5.75 8.11
C PHE A 280 -0.82 -4.78 8.64
N VAL A 281 -1.18 -3.51 8.85
CA VAL A 281 -0.24 -2.46 9.30
C VAL A 281 -0.03 -2.50 10.81
N ASP A 282 -1.10 -2.67 11.58
CA ASP A 282 -1.09 -2.54 13.04
C ASP A 282 -0.76 -3.88 13.72
N THR A 283 -0.90 -5.02 13.03
CA THR A 283 -0.68 -6.36 13.59
C THR A 283 0.62 -6.97 13.10
N ASN A 284 1.27 -7.77 13.95
CA ASN A 284 2.41 -8.58 13.52
C ASN A 284 1.98 -9.66 12.53
N LEU A 285 2.71 -9.79 11.41
CA LEU A 285 2.47 -10.79 10.38
C LEU A 285 2.37 -12.23 10.92
N TYR A 286 3.15 -12.58 11.96
CA TYR A 286 3.08 -13.90 12.59
C TYR A 286 1.73 -14.17 13.27
N PHE A 287 1.20 -13.18 13.99
CA PHE A 287 -0.12 -13.30 14.62
C PHE A 287 -1.21 -13.39 13.56
N LEU A 288 -1.11 -12.60 12.51
CA LEU A 288 -2.08 -12.63 11.42
C LEU A 288 -2.10 -13.98 10.70
N ALA A 289 -0.93 -14.55 10.42
CA ALA A 289 -0.81 -15.88 9.84
C ALA A 289 -1.44 -16.96 10.75
N LEU A 290 -1.25 -16.86 12.06
CA LEU A 290 -1.90 -17.75 13.02
C LEU A 290 -3.42 -17.59 13.00
N THR A 291 -3.94 -16.36 12.96
CA THR A 291 -5.38 -16.08 12.88
C THR A 291 -5.98 -16.70 11.62
N PHE A 292 -5.34 -16.56 10.46
CA PHE A 292 -5.78 -17.20 9.22
C PHE A 292 -5.79 -18.73 9.33
N PHE A 293 -4.74 -19.30 9.92
CA PHE A 293 -4.64 -20.75 10.12
C PHE A 293 -5.76 -21.26 11.03
N VAL A 294 -5.98 -20.63 12.18
CA VAL A 294 -7.04 -21.01 13.13
C VAL A 294 -8.42 -20.85 12.49
N ALA A 295 -8.67 -19.77 11.74
CA ALA A 295 -9.94 -19.55 11.03
C ALA A 295 -10.21 -20.65 9.97
N ALA A 296 -9.19 -21.12 9.26
CA ALA A 296 -9.34 -22.21 8.30
C ALA A 296 -9.79 -23.53 8.97
N PHE A 297 -9.24 -23.84 10.15
CA PHE A 297 -9.68 -25.02 10.93
C PHE A 297 -11.08 -24.84 11.50
N HIS A 298 -11.45 -23.65 11.96
CA HIS A 298 -12.82 -23.36 12.38
C HIS A 298 -13.82 -23.62 11.25
N LEU A 299 -13.57 -23.10 10.05
CA LEU A 299 -14.42 -23.36 8.88
C LEU A 299 -14.56 -24.85 8.56
N LEU A 300 -13.46 -25.61 8.70
CA LEU A 300 -13.51 -27.07 8.52
C LEU A 300 -14.38 -27.74 9.58
N PHE A 301 -14.21 -27.39 10.86
CA PHE A 301 -14.98 -27.97 11.96
C PHE A 301 -16.46 -27.60 11.88
N ASP A 302 -16.79 -26.36 11.53
CA ASP A 302 -18.18 -25.91 11.33
C ASP A 302 -18.85 -26.69 10.21
N PHE A 303 -18.14 -26.92 9.08
CA PHE A 303 -18.66 -27.74 7.99
C PHE A 303 -18.90 -29.20 8.44
N LEU A 304 -17.97 -29.78 9.18
CA LEU A 304 -18.11 -31.15 9.69
C LEU A 304 -19.25 -31.27 10.70
N ALA A 305 -19.42 -30.28 11.58
CA ALA A 305 -20.51 -30.20 12.54
C ALA A 305 -21.86 -30.09 11.81
N PHE A 306 -21.98 -29.15 10.86
CA PHE A 306 -23.19 -28.97 10.05
C PHE A 306 -23.57 -30.25 9.29
N LYS A 307 -22.59 -30.97 8.75
CA LYS A 307 -22.80 -32.28 8.12
C LYS A 307 -23.35 -33.31 9.13
N ASN A 308 -22.78 -33.35 10.34
CA ASN A 308 -23.22 -34.28 11.37
C ASN A 308 -24.66 -34.00 11.80
N ASP A 309 -25.02 -32.73 11.96
CA ASP A 309 -26.38 -32.30 12.33
C ASP A 309 -27.40 -32.69 11.26
N ILE A 310 -27.14 -32.39 9.97
CA ILE A 310 -28.01 -32.84 8.87
C ILE A 310 -28.15 -34.37 8.88
N SER A 311 -27.04 -35.08 9.13
CA SER A 311 -27.04 -36.54 9.17
C SER A 311 -27.91 -37.09 10.30
N PHE A 312 -27.87 -36.46 11.48
CA PHE A 312 -28.68 -36.79 12.64
C PHE A 312 -30.17 -36.58 12.36
N TRP A 313 -30.57 -35.40 11.86
CA TRP A 313 -31.97 -35.11 11.56
C TRP A 313 -32.55 -35.97 10.45
N LYS A 314 -31.75 -36.30 9.42
CA LYS A 314 -32.17 -37.21 8.35
C LYS A 314 -32.41 -38.65 8.84
N LYS A 315 -31.69 -39.09 9.88
CA LYS A 315 -31.92 -40.40 10.50
C LYS A 315 -33.19 -40.44 11.36
N LYS A 316 -33.60 -39.32 11.98
CA LYS A 316 -34.84 -39.23 12.78
C LYS A 316 -36.12 -39.13 11.93
N LYS A 317 -36.05 -38.66 10.68
CA LYS A 317 -37.20 -38.56 9.76
C LYS A 317 -37.55 -39.88 9.06
N LYS A 318 -36.81 -40.95 9.33
CA LYS A 318 -36.98 -42.27 8.73
C LYS A 318 -37.31 -43.27 9.83
#